data_AF-A0A8T4RQ59-F1
#
_entry.id   AF-A0A8T4RQ59-F1
#
_cell.length_a   1.000
_cell.length_b   1.000
_cell.length_c   1.000
_cell.angle_alpha   90.00
_cell.angle_beta   90.00
_cell.angle_gamma   90.00
#
_symmetry.space_group_name_H-M   'P 1'
#
loop_
_entity.id
_entity.type
_entity.pdbx_description
1 polymer ?
#
loop_
_entity_poly.entity_id
_entity_poly.type
_entity_poly.pdbx_seq_one_letter_code
_entity_poly.pdbx_strand_id
1 'polypeptide(L)'
;MKNETIKKGMITLSKKLFPICRSITGNGLRQTLNIIQEHIPIKIFEVPSGTKVFDWSIPREWNIHDAYIKDSKGKKIIDFKKSNLHVVGYSVPVKKKM
;
A
#
# COMPACT_ATOMS: atom_id res chain seq x y z
N MET A 1 11.01 20.46 24.59
CA MET A 1 10.88 19.09 25.18
C MET A 1 9.63 18.33 24.72
N LYS A 2 8.42 18.50 25.28
CA LYS A 2 7.24 17.65 24.93
C LYS A 2 6.87 17.65 23.44
N ASN A 3 6.87 18.82 22.80
CA ASN A 3 6.56 18.96 21.36
C ASN A 3 7.60 18.31 20.45
N GLU A 4 8.88 18.29 20.85
CA GLU A 4 9.96 17.65 20.08
C GLU A 4 9.86 16.14 20.15
N THR A 5 9.50 15.59 21.31
CA THR A 5 9.25 14.15 21.47
C THR A 5 8.08 13.68 20.61
N ILE A 6 6.97 14.43 20.60
CA ILE A 6 5.80 14.13 19.75
C ILE A 6 6.19 14.19 18.27
N LYS A 7 6.86 15.27 17.83
CA LYS A 7 7.34 15.42 16.45
C LYS A 7 8.22 14.25 16.04
N LYS A 8 9.17 13.85 16.89
CA LYS A 8 10.06 12.70 16.64
C LYS A 8 9.24 11.40 16.50
N GLY A 9 8.25 11.18 17.36
CA GLY A 9 7.35 10.03 17.29
C GLY A 9 6.58 9.98 15.97
N MET A 10 5.98 11.10 15.54
CA MET A 10 5.24 11.19 14.28
C MET A 10 6.11 10.90 13.06
N ILE A 11 7.34 11.45 13.02
CA ILE A 11 8.27 11.19 11.92
C ILE A 11 8.72 9.73 11.90
N THR A 12 8.98 9.12 13.06
CA THR A 12 9.32 7.69 13.16
C THR A 12 8.18 6.81 12.63
N LEU A 13 6.94 7.08 13.05
CA LEU A 13 5.78 6.34 12.56
C LEU A 13 5.59 6.53 11.05
N SER A 14 5.72 7.76 10.56
CA SER A 14 5.64 8.06 9.12
C SER A 14 6.68 7.27 8.32
N LYS A 15 7.92 7.16 8.81
CA LYS A 15 8.98 6.35 8.18
C LYS A 15 8.66 4.86 8.19
N LYS A 16 8.08 4.33 9.28
CA LYS A 16 7.61 2.93 9.36
C LYS A 16 6.50 2.64 8.35
N LEU A 17 5.58 3.60 8.16
CA LEU A 17 4.42 3.44 7.29
C LEU A 17 4.72 3.72 5.80
N PHE A 18 5.66 4.60 5.48
CA PHE A 18 5.94 5.04 4.11
C PHE A 18 6.21 3.91 3.09
N PRO A 19 7.05 2.89 3.36
CA PRO A 19 7.38 1.89 2.35
C PRO A 19 6.24 0.91 2.04
N ILE A 20 5.22 0.82 2.91
CA ILE A 20 4.08 -0.09 2.72
C ILE A 20 3.29 0.36 1.48
N CYS A 21 3.17 -0.52 0.49
CA CYS A 21 2.37 -0.28 -0.71
C CYS A 21 0.87 -0.35 -0.36
N ARG A 22 0.29 0.80 0.00
CA ARG A 22 -1.14 0.95 0.27
C ARG A 22 -1.91 1.26 -1.02
N SER A 23 -3.16 0.79 -1.06
CA SER A 23 -4.21 1.27 -1.94
C SER A 23 -5.51 1.37 -1.14
N ILE A 24 -6.67 1.53 -1.80
CA ILE A 24 -7.99 1.58 -1.13
C ILE A 24 -8.42 0.25 -0.51
N THR A 25 -7.77 -0.86 -0.89
CA THR A 25 -7.95 -2.21 -0.35
C THR A 25 -6.59 -2.92 -0.28
N GLY A 26 -6.55 -4.11 0.32
CA GLY A 26 -5.42 -5.02 0.22
C GLY A 26 -4.54 -5.09 1.47
N ASN A 27 -3.55 -5.97 1.42
CA ASN A 27 -2.70 -6.31 2.56
C ASN A 27 -1.88 -5.13 3.07
N GLY A 28 -1.49 -4.20 2.20
CA GLY A 28 -0.79 -2.97 2.63
C GLY A 28 -1.65 -2.06 3.53
N LEU A 29 -2.97 -2.02 3.30
CA LEU A 29 -3.90 -1.31 4.17
C LEU A 29 -4.05 -2.02 5.52
N ARG A 30 -4.26 -3.34 5.52
CA ARG A 30 -4.32 -4.16 6.76
C ARG A 30 -3.07 -4.00 7.61
N GLN A 31 -1.89 -4.11 7.01
CA GLN A 31 -0.61 -3.92 7.69
C GLN A 31 -0.50 -2.52 8.31
N THR A 32 -0.96 -1.49 7.59
CA THR A 32 -0.95 -0.12 8.10
C THR A 32 -1.88 0.05 9.31
N LEU A 33 -3.11 -0.49 9.23
CA LEU A 33 -4.06 -0.42 10.34
C LEU A 33 -3.56 -1.18 11.57
N ASN A 34 -2.94 -2.35 11.38
CA ASN A 34 -2.34 -3.10 12.48
C ASN A 34 -1.23 -2.29 13.18
N ILE A 35 -0.36 -1.61 12.43
CA ILE A 35 0.68 -0.74 13.00
C ILE A 35 0.04 0.43 13.76
N ILE A 36 -1.04 1.03 13.25
CA ILE A 36 -1.75 2.11 13.94
C ILE A 36 -2.39 1.60 15.24
N GLN A 37 -2.91 0.37 15.24
CA GLN A 37 -3.54 -0.26 16.39
C GLN A 37 -2.56 -0.46 17.57
N GLU A 38 -1.25 -0.57 17.29
CA GLU A 38 -0.20 -0.58 18.32
C GLU A 38 -0.13 0.75 19.10
N HIS A 39 -0.63 1.85 18.53
CA HIS A 39 -0.55 3.19 19.11
C HIS A 39 -1.88 3.68 19.69
N ILE A 40 -3.01 3.28 19.09
CA ILE A 40 -4.36 3.69 19.52
C ILE A 40 -5.37 2.55 19.33
N PRO A 41 -6.39 2.43 20.21
CA PRO A 41 -7.36 1.35 20.14
C PRO A 41 -8.38 1.60 19.02
N ILE A 42 -8.06 1.18 17.80
CA ILE A 42 -9.00 1.18 16.67
C ILE A 42 -9.63 -0.20 16.46
N LYS A 43 -10.88 -0.24 16.00
CA LYS A 43 -11.54 -1.47 15.55
C LYS A 43 -11.44 -1.56 14.02
N ILE A 44 -10.93 -2.68 13.52
CA ILE A 44 -10.78 -2.94 12.09
C ILE A 44 -11.99 -3.74 11.61
N PHE A 45 -12.54 -3.34 10.46
CA PHE A 45 -13.67 -4.00 9.81
C PHE A 45 -13.31 -4.36 8.38
N GLU A 46 -13.80 -5.49 7.91
CA GLU A 46 -13.72 -5.89 6.50
C GLU A 46 -15.13 -6.01 5.93
N VAL A 47 -15.32 -5.48 4.72
CA VAL A 47 -16.59 -5.54 4.00
C VAL A 47 -16.34 -6.28 2.68
N PRO A 48 -17.12 -7.32 2.35
CA PRO A 48 -16.90 -8.10 1.14
C PRO A 48 -16.99 -7.26 -0.14
N SER A 49 -16.12 -7.56 -1.12
CA SER A 49 -16.23 -7.00 -2.47
C SER A 49 -17.62 -7.25 -3.09
N GLY A 50 -18.12 -6.29 -3.84
CA GLY A 50 -19.46 -6.34 -4.44
C GLY A 50 -20.58 -5.88 -3.52
N THR A 51 -20.34 -5.70 -2.21
CA THR A 51 -21.32 -5.10 -1.29
C THR A 51 -21.75 -3.72 -1.82
N LYS A 52 -23.07 -3.48 -1.88
CA LYS A 52 -23.64 -2.18 -2.25
C LYS A 52 -23.65 -1.24 -1.04
N VAL A 53 -23.18 -0.02 -1.23
CA VAL A 53 -23.14 1.03 -0.20
C VAL A 53 -23.62 2.33 -0.85
N PHE A 54 -24.91 2.62 -0.68
CA PHE A 54 -25.61 3.64 -1.48
C PHE A 54 -25.41 3.36 -2.98
N ASP A 55 -24.96 4.34 -3.76
CA ASP A 55 -24.69 4.21 -5.19
C ASP A 55 -23.37 3.49 -5.50
N TRP A 56 -22.53 3.24 -4.49
CA TRP A 56 -21.22 2.63 -4.66
C TRP A 56 -21.27 1.11 -4.49
N SER A 57 -20.30 0.43 -5.10
CA SER A 57 -20.04 -0.99 -4.88
C SER A 57 -18.62 -1.16 -4.37
N ILE A 58 -18.44 -1.93 -3.30
CA ILE A 58 -17.10 -2.19 -2.76
C ILE A 58 -16.26 -2.90 -3.83
N PRO A 59 -15.07 -2.38 -4.18
CA PRO A 59 -14.27 -2.92 -5.27
C PRO A 59 -13.68 -4.29 -4.93
N ARG A 60 -13.18 -4.98 -5.96
CA ARG A 60 -12.35 -6.17 -5.75
C ARG A 60 -11.08 -5.79 -4.99
N GLU A 61 -10.69 -6.63 -4.05
CA GLU A 61 -9.42 -6.43 -3.35
C GLU A 61 -8.23 -6.51 -4.32
N TRP A 62 -7.30 -5.56 -4.17
CA TRP A 62 -6.07 -5.49 -4.97
C TRP A 62 -4.84 -5.72 -4.10
N ASN A 63 -3.95 -6.61 -4.56
CA ASN A 63 -2.64 -6.89 -3.97
C ASN A 63 -1.57 -6.97 -5.05
N ILE A 64 -0.34 -6.60 -4.71
CA ILE A 64 0.82 -6.65 -5.60
C ILE A 64 1.99 -7.37 -4.94
N HIS A 65 2.66 -8.25 -5.69
CA HIS A 65 3.82 -8.99 -5.21
C HIS A 65 5.15 -8.43 -5.76
N ASP A 66 5.22 -8.13 -7.06
CA ASP A 66 6.37 -7.50 -7.70
C ASP A 66 5.92 -6.82 -9.00
N ALA A 67 6.70 -5.85 -9.47
CA ALA A 67 6.56 -5.27 -10.81
C ALA A 67 7.87 -4.63 -11.27
N TYR A 68 8.17 -4.75 -12.55
CA TYR A 68 9.37 -4.17 -13.13
C TYR A 68 9.27 -4.08 -14.66
N ILE A 69 10.07 -3.20 -15.24
CA ILE A 69 10.37 -3.19 -16.68
C ILE A 69 11.86 -3.48 -16.85
N LYS A 70 12.20 -4.44 -17.71
CA LYS A 70 13.59 -4.78 -18.05
C LYS A 70 13.94 -4.26 -19.44
N ASP A 71 15.19 -3.84 -19.62
CA ASP A 71 15.75 -3.58 -20.94
C ASP A 71 16.14 -4.90 -21.67
N SER A 72 16.63 -4.78 -22.91
CA SER A 72 17.08 -5.92 -23.71
C SER A 72 18.28 -6.68 -23.13
N LYS A 73 19.03 -6.05 -22.21
CA LYS A 73 20.15 -6.64 -21.48
C LYS A 73 19.72 -7.30 -20.17
N GLY A 74 18.43 -7.29 -19.85
CA GLY A 74 17.85 -7.90 -18.65
C GLY A 74 17.91 -7.01 -17.40
N LYS A 75 18.39 -5.77 -17.49
CA LYS A 75 18.47 -4.84 -16.37
C LYS A 75 17.09 -4.25 -16.08
N LYS A 76 16.64 -4.32 -14.82
CA LYS A 76 15.43 -3.63 -14.37
C LYS A 76 15.64 -2.11 -14.43
N ILE A 77 15.01 -1.44 -15.40
CA ILE A 77 15.03 0.02 -15.55
C ILE A 77 13.93 0.70 -14.73
N ILE A 78 12.84 -0.01 -14.46
CA ILE A 78 11.82 0.35 -13.47
C ILE A 78 11.66 -0.85 -12.53
N ASP A 79 11.66 -0.63 -11.21
CA ASP A 79 11.61 -1.69 -10.22
C ASP A 79 10.76 -1.29 -9.01
N PHE A 80 9.59 -1.93 -8.86
CA PHE A 80 8.64 -1.69 -7.77
C PHE A 80 9.28 -1.78 -6.38
N LYS A 81 10.28 -2.66 -6.22
CA LYS A 81 11.01 -2.81 -4.95
C LYS A 81 11.83 -1.57 -4.57
N LYS A 82 12.16 -0.68 -5.52
CA LYS A 82 12.82 0.60 -5.25
C LYS A 82 11.84 1.69 -4.85
N SER A 83 10.67 1.72 -5.48
CA SER A 83 9.59 2.65 -5.14
C SER A 83 8.25 2.06 -5.55
N ASN A 84 7.33 1.97 -4.60
CA ASN A 84 5.98 1.49 -4.85
C ASN A 84 5.18 2.43 -5.78
N LEU A 85 5.61 3.70 -5.92
CA LEU A 85 5.00 4.69 -6.81
C LEU A 85 5.27 4.44 -8.29
N HIS A 86 6.14 3.48 -8.63
CA HIS A 86 6.35 3.06 -10.02
C HIS A 86 5.15 2.34 -10.64
N VAL A 87 4.18 1.92 -9.82
CA VAL A 87 2.99 1.20 -10.27
C VAL A 87 1.76 2.02 -9.93
N VAL A 88 0.88 2.21 -10.91
CA VAL A 88 -0.44 2.80 -10.67
C VAL A 88 -1.26 1.81 -9.85
N GLY A 89 -1.84 2.24 -8.73
CA GLY A 89 -2.71 1.40 -7.90
C GLY A 89 -3.85 0.80 -8.73
N TYR A 90 -4.26 -0.43 -8.40
CA TYR A 90 -5.28 -1.18 -9.15
C TYR A 90 -4.89 -1.61 -10.57
N SER A 91 -3.62 -1.48 -10.96
CA SER A 91 -3.12 -2.06 -12.22
C SER A 91 -3.43 -3.56 -12.32
N VAL A 92 -3.88 -4.00 -13.49
CA VAL A 92 -4.11 -5.41 -13.81
C VAL A 92 -2.78 -6.16 -13.99
N PRO A 93 -2.71 -7.47 -13.71
CA PRO A 93 -1.49 -8.25 -13.92
C PRO A 93 -1.14 -8.32 -15.41
N VAL A 94 0.13 -8.03 -15.74
CA VAL A 94 0.64 -8.07 -17.11
C VAL A 94 1.98 -8.81 -17.15
N LYS A 95 2.12 -9.73 -18.09
CA LYS A 95 3.38 -10.38 -18.45
C LYS A 95 3.55 -10.30 -19.96
N LYS A 96 4.36 -9.35 -20.44
CA LYS A 96 4.58 -9.09 -21.86
C LYS A 96 6.04 -8.80 -22.15
N LYS A 97 6.44 -9.05 -23.40
CA LYS A 97 7.68 -8.58 -24.00
C LYS A 97 7.28 -7.68 -25.17
N MET A 98 7.96 -6.55 -25.31
CA MET A 98 7.80 -5.60 -26.41
C MET A 98 9.09 -5.53 -27.20
#